data_AF-A0A954TCG8-F1
#
_entry.id   AF-A0A954TCG8-F1
#
_cell.length_a   1.000
_cell.length_b   1.000
_cell.length_c   1.000
_cell.angle_alpha   90.00
_cell.angle_beta   90.00
_cell.angle_gamma   90.00
#
_symmetry.space_group_name_H-M   'P 1'
#
loop_
_entity.id
_entity.type
_entity.pdbx_description
1 polymer ?
#
loop_
_entity_poly.entity_id
_entity_poly.type
_entity_poly.pdbx_seq_one_letter_code
_entity_poly.pdbx_strand_id
1 'polypeptide(L)'
;VQAQSQDASIAQTLARAKTVLEPWAADIERRTRANVLTLLAAALQATEEKAWPVVLRNVRIVTNVVRPEELTQSDRLKVDRNLLEFVVPDFPPEFYEAEKLSRIPAGTPAKIQLVPLDLPPNLADGGAVLAAAVTDFDLDQRPDLIILRPGRLAVYPGQADPVAEGGASPFAAEPAVTVEVPEGFEHFQLADLDGDADPAIREKFGLCQSADEDVILYGPAGIRLLKNTTNDAVRRELVPFEPAEEQTGLEDISPVSQLALLDFDHDGDLDLITVGGGRTTLLASRGNGTFANVSDRSQLPPAGLK
;
A
#
# COMPACT_ATOMS: atom_id res chain seq x y z
N VAL A 1 -12.31 10.87 29.67
CA VAL A 1 -11.97 10.84 31.11
C VAL A 1 -12.01 12.24 31.74
N GLN A 2 -11.09 13.16 31.43
CA GLN A 2 -11.02 14.49 32.07
C GLN A 2 -12.35 15.30 32.04
N ALA A 3 -13.06 15.31 30.90
CA ALA A 3 -14.35 16.01 30.79
C ALA A 3 -15.45 15.38 31.67
N GLN A 4 -15.39 14.06 31.90
CA GLN A 4 -16.37 13.33 32.72
C GLN A 4 -16.07 13.52 34.21
N SER A 5 -14.78 13.58 34.58
CA SER A 5 -14.34 13.81 35.95
C SER A 5 -14.27 15.30 36.33
N GLN A 6 -14.64 16.21 35.42
CA GLN A 6 -14.57 17.67 35.63
C GLN A 6 -13.17 18.14 36.05
N ASP A 7 -12.15 17.52 35.49
CA ASP A 7 -10.76 17.82 35.80
C ASP A 7 -10.36 19.17 35.17
N ALA A 8 -9.95 20.12 36.01
CA ALA A 8 -9.56 21.47 35.58
C ALA A 8 -8.36 21.49 34.63
N SER A 9 -7.50 20.45 34.64
CA SER A 9 -6.38 20.32 33.71
C SER A 9 -6.82 20.13 32.25
N ILE A 10 -8.10 19.84 32.00
CA ILE A 10 -8.64 19.67 30.64
C ILE A 10 -8.44 20.91 29.77
N ALA A 11 -8.41 22.12 30.35
CA ALA A 11 -8.18 23.34 29.58
C ALA A 11 -6.83 23.30 28.86
N GLN A 12 -5.80 22.76 29.51
CA GLN A 12 -4.48 22.57 28.90
C GLN A 12 -4.53 21.50 27.80
N THR A 13 -5.24 20.40 28.03
CA THR A 13 -5.46 19.35 27.02
C THR A 13 -6.15 19.92 25.78
N LEU A 14 -7.21 20.71 25.93
CA LEU A 14 -7.97 21.31 24.82
C LEU A 14 -7.14 22.35 24.05
N ALA A 15 -6.35 23.17 24.76
CA ALA A 15 -5.45 24.12 24.12
C ALA A 15 -4.36 23.40 23.30
N ARG A 16 -3.81 22.31 23.85
CA ARG A 16 -2.86 21.46 23.11
C ARG A 16 -3.53 20.79 21.92
N ALA A 17 -4.72 20.22 22.09
CA ALA A 17 -5.49 19.61 21.01
C ALA A 17 -5.78 20.60 19.88
N LYS A 18 -6.08 21.87 20.20
CA LYS A 18 -6.24 22.93 19.19
C LYS A 18 -4.96 23.13 18.38
N THR A 19 -3.83 23.24 19.05
CA THR A 19 -2.52 23.43 18.39
C THR A 19 -2.16 22.23 17.51
N VAL A 20 -2.43 21.02 18.00
CA VAL A 20 -2.20 19.78 17.25
C VAL A 20 -3.12 19.76 16.05
N LEU A 21 -4.43 19.95 16.20
CA LEU A 21 -5.40 19.76 15.11
C LEU A 21 -5.47 20.90 14.08
N GLU A 22 -4.83 22.03 14.32
CA GLU A 22 -4.88 23.21 13.44
C GLU A 22 -4.45 22.93 11.99
N PRO A 23 -3.34 22.23 11.70
CA PRO A 23 -2.91 21.97 10.32
C PRO A 23 -3.90 21.09 9.52
N TRP A 24 -4.74 20.31 10.21
CA TRP A 24 -5.65 19.33 9.59
C TRP A 24 -7.11 19.75 9.62
N ALA A 25 -7.44 20.85 10.29
CA ALA A 25 -8.81 21.28 10.52
C ALA A 25 -9.61 21.43 9.21
N ALA A 26 -9.00 21.96 8.15
CA ALA A 26 -9.65 22.14 6.85
C ALA A 26 -10.02 20.80 6.19
N ASP A 27 -9.11 19.82 6.20
CA ASP A 27 -9.34 18.49 5.63
C ASP A 27 -10.37 17.69 6.42
N ILE A 28 -10.33 17.81 7.75
CA ILE A 28 -11.31 17.20 8.66
C ILE A 28 -12.70 17.81 8.40
N GLU A 29 -12.79 19.15 8.31
CA GLU A 29 -14.05 19.84 8.04
C GLU A 29 -14.62 19.48 6.67
N ARG A 30 -13.78 19.36 5.65
CA ARG A 30 -14.20 18.94 4.30
C ARG A 30 -14.87 17.55 4.31
N ARG A 31 -14.30 16.58 5.03
CA ARG A 31 -14.81 15.19 5.09
C ARG A 31 -16.00 15.03 6.03
N THR A 32 -15.95 15.67 7.20
CA THR A 32 -16.93 15.43 8.28
C THR A 32 -17.98 16.51 8.43
N ARG A 33 -17.80 17.66 7.75
CA ARG A 33 -18.60 18.90 7.89
C ARG A 33 -18.56 19.50 9.30
N ALA A 34 -17.63 19.06 10.15
CA ALA A 34 -17.46 19.53 11.50
C ALA A 34 -16.18 20.38 11.64
N ASN A 35 -16.33 21.63 12.09
CA ASN A 35 -15.19 22.50 12.36
C ASN A 35 -14.62 22.23 13.76
N VAL A 36 -13.57 21.41 13.82
CA VAL A 36 -12.95 20.97 15.08
C VAL A 36 -12.37 22.14 15.89
N LEU A 37 -11.84 23.18 15.25
CA LEU A 37 -11.28 24.36 15.94
C LEU A 37 -12.36 25.17 16.64
N THR A 38 -13.52 25.31 16.01
CA THR A 38 -14.70 25.98 16.61
C THR A 38 -15.23 25.18 17.81
N LEU A 39 -15.30 23.85 17.69
CA LEU A 39 -15.74 22.97 18.77
C LEU A 39 -14.78 23.02 19.97
N LEU A 40 -13.46 23.02 19.71
CA LEU A 40 -12.42 23.13 20.74
C LEU A 40 -12.43 24.50 21.43
N ALA A 41 -12.61 25.59 20.67
CA ALA A 41 -12.74 26.94 21.23
C ALA A 41 -13.97 27.04 22.14
N ALA A 42 -15.12 26.52 21.70
CA ALA A 42 -16.33 26.49 22.52
C ALA A 42 -16.19 25.59 23.76
N ALA A 43 -15.45 24.48 23.68
CA ALA A 43 -15.13 23.64 24.83
C ALA A 43 -14.21 24.35 25.84
N LEU A 44 -13.20 25.08 25.36
CA LEU A 44 -12.29 25.87 26.21
C LEU A 44 -13.06 26.94 26.98
N GLN A 45 -13.88 27.75 26.30
CA GLN A 45 -14.72 28.75 26.94
C GLN A 45 -15.68 28.13 27.98
N ALA A 46 -16.34 27.03 27.63
CA ALA A 46 -17.23 26.33 28.56
C ALA A 46 -16.52 25.77 29.80
N THR A 47 -15.19 25.57 29.73
CA THR A 47 -14.39 25.14 30.88
C THR A 47 -14.23 26.30 31.89
N GLU A 48 -14.04 27.53 31.41
CA GLU A 48 -13.97 28.73 32.25
C GLU A 48 -15.30 29.01 32.97
N GLU A 49 -16.41 28.80 32.25
CA GLU A 49 -17.77 28.98 32.74
C GLU A 49 -18.27 27.81 33.62
N LYS A 50 -17.45 26.75 33.79
CA LYS A 50 -17.82 25.49 34.47
C LYS A 50 -19.07 24.82 33.87
N ALA A 51 -19.33 25.06 32.59
CA ALA A 51 -20.46 24.51 31.84
C ALA A 51 -20.14 23.10 31.31
N TRP A 52 -19.92 22.16 32.23
CA TRP A 52 -19.45 20.80 31.93
C TRP A 52 -20.27 20.00 30.91
N PRO A 53 -21.61 20.13 30.82
CA PRO A 53 -22.38 19.47 29.74
C PRO A 53 -21.95 19.93 28.33
N VAL A 54 -21.59 21.21 28.16
CA VAL A 54 -21.13 21.76 26.88
C VAL A 54 -19.73 21.27 26.56
N VAL A 55 -18.83 21.25 27.55
CA VAL A 55 -17.48 20.68 27.43
C VAL A 55 -17.59 19.22 26.96
N LEU A 56 -18.38 18.40 27.64
CA LEU A 56 -18.57 16.99 27.31
C LEU A 56 -19.12 16.78 25.90
N ARG A 57 -20.14 17.55 25.50
CA ARG A 57 -20.73 17.45 24.16
C ARG A 57 -19.68 17.74 23.09
N ASN A 58 -19.00 18.88 23.19
CA ASN A 58 -18.05 19.31 22.17
C ASN A 58 -16.84 18.38 22.11
N VAL A 59 -16.30 17.96 23.26
CA VAL A 59 -15.21 16.98 23.32
C VAL A 59 -15.60 15.67 22.67
N ARG A 60 -16.82 15.15 22.89
CA ARG A 60 -17.30 13.93 22.22
C ARG A 60 -17.34 14.07 20.71
N ILE A 61 -17.86 15.19 20.21
CA ILE A 61 -17.90 15.45 18.77
C ILE A 61 -16.49 15.48 18.21
N VAL A 62 -15.58 16.25 18.82
CA VAL A 62 -14.17 16.31 18.41
C VAL A 62 -13.55 14.92 18.42
N THR A 63 -13.71 14.15 19.50
CA THR A 63 -13.18 12.78 19.59
C THR A 63 -13.74 11.87 18.49
N ASN A 64 -15.03 11.94 18.18
CA ASN A 64 -15.62 11.08 17.15
C ASN A 64 -15.17 11.45 15.74
N VAL A 65 -14.97 12.75 15.49
CA VAL A 65 -14.51 13.27 14.21
C VAL A 65 -13.02 13.01 14.00
N VAL A 66 -12.22 13.11 15.06
CA VAL A 66 -10.76 12.93 15.01
C VAL A 66 -10.36 11.47 15.13
N ARG A 67 -11.17 10.61 15.76
CA ARG A 67 -10.87 9.19 15.91
C ARG A 67 -10.58 8.48 14.58
N PRO A 68 -11.40 8.59 13.53
CA PRO A 68 -11.13 7.94 12.25
C PRO A 68 -10.02 8.62 11.44
N GLU A 69 -9.40 9.69 11.94
CA GLU A 69 -8.29 10.34 11.24
C GLU A 69 -7.02 9.51 11.34
N GLU A 70 -6.29 9.37 10.23
CA GLU A 70 -5.07 8.54 10.16
C GLU A 70 -4.03 8.89 11.21
N LEU A 71 -3.85 10.18 11.51
CA LEU A 71 -2.94 10.62 12.55
C LEU A 71 -3.28 10.03 13.92
N THR A 72 -4.58 9.91 14.22
CA THR A 72 -5.05 9.30 15.46
C THR A 72 -4.87 7.78 15.43
N GLN A 73 -5.06 7.15 14.27
CA GLN A 73 -4.89 5.71 14.10
C GLN A 73 -3.43 5.28 14.22
N SER A 74 -2.53 5.99 13.53
CA SER A 74 -1.09 5.78 13.58
C SER A 74 -0.53 5.94 15.01
N ASP A 75 -0.92 7.01 15.71
CA ASP A 75 -0.50 7.21 17.10
C ASP A 75 -1.13 6.19 18.05
N ARG A 76 -2.37 5.74 17.76
CA ARG A 76 -3.05 4.71 18.57
C ARG A 76 -2.25 3.42 18.56
N LEU A 77 -1.72 2.97 17.43
CA LEU A 77 -0.90 1.75 17.35
C LEU A 77 0.39 1.87 18.17
N LYS A 78 1.00 3.06 18.23
CA LYS A 78 2.21 3.28 19.04
C LYS A 78 1.94 3.23 20.55
N VAL A 79 0.76 3.66 20.97
CA VAL A 79 0.35 3.78 22.38
C VAL A 79 -0.35 2.52 22.90
N ASP A 80 -1.12 1.84 22.06
CA ASP A 80 -1.90 0.64 22.36
C ASP A 80 -1.39 -0.54 21.53
N ARG A 81 -0.12 -0.90 21.79
CA ARG A 81 0.59 -1.94 21.04
C ARG A 81 -0.10 -3.29 21.20
N ASN A 82 -0.22 -4.02 20.09
CA ASN A 82 -0.73 -5.38 20.12
C ASN A 82 0.21 -6.28 20.95
N LEU A 83 -0.33 -7.30 21.65
CA LEU A 83 0.49 -8.27 22.39
C LEU A 83 1.54 -8.96 21.51
N LEU A 84 1.26 -9.13 20.22
CA LEU A 84 2.18 -9.71 19.25
C LEU A 84 3.41 -8.82 18.96
N GLU A 85 3.34 -7.51 19.21
CA GLU A 85 4.51 -6.62 19.08
C GLU A 85 5.58 -6.87 20.16
N PHE A 86 5.23 -7.60 21.21
CA PHE A 86 6.18 -8.06 22.23
C PHE A 86 6.77 -9.43 21.91
N VAL A 87 6.37 -10.06 20.80
CA VAL A 87 6.99 -11.30 20.34
C VAL A 87 8.37 -10.95 19.82
N VAL A 88 9.38 -11.48 20.49
CA VAL A 88 10.76 -11.43 20.04
C VAL A 88 10.94 -12.57 19.03
N PRO A 89 11.03 -12.29 17.71
CA PRO A 89 11.09 -13.34 16.70
C PRO A 89 12.42 -14.09 16.71
N ASP A 90 13.44 -13.51 17.34
CA ASP A 90 14.79 -14.02 17.34
C ASP A 90 15.56 -13.59 18.60
N PHE A 91 16.46 -14.45 19.08
CA PHE A 91 17.26 -14.13 20.26
C PHE A 91 18.40 -13.16 19.91
N PRO A 92 18.87 -12.33 20.86
CA PRO A 92 19.98 -11.43 20.60
C PRO A 92 21.30 -12.22 20.49
N PRO A 93 22.34 -11.68 19.83
CA PRO A 93 23.59 -12.41 19.58
C PRO A 93 24.23 -13.03 20.84
N GLU A 94 24.10 -12.38 21.98
CA GLU A 94 24.66 -12.81 23.27
C GLU A 94 24.06 -14.13 23.75
N PHE A 95 22.78 -14.40 23.44
CA PHE A 95 22.13 -15.68 23.77
C PHE A 95 22.78 -16.82 22.98
N TYR A 96 23.01 -16.62 21.68
CA TYR A 96 23.65 -17.61 20.82
C TYR A 96 25.08 -17.91 21.27
N GLU A 97 25.84 -16.87 21.66
CA GLU A 97 27.19 -17.02 22.19
C GLU A 97 27.20 -17.79 23.52
N ALA A 98 26.30 -17.45 24.45
CA ALA A 98 26.21 -18.10 25.76
C ALA A 98 25.83 -19.59 25.66
N GLU A 99 24.85 -19.90 24.81
CA GLU A 99 24.34 -21.26 24.62
C GLU A 99 25.15 -22.07 23.59
N LYS A 100 26.17 -21.46 22.96
CA LYS A 100 26.99 -22.07 21.89
C LYS A 100 26.14 -22.59 20.73
N LEU A 101 25.10 -21.83 20.39
CA LEU A 101 24.21 -22.11 19.27
C LEU A 101 24.57 -21.21 18.09
N SER A 102 24.35 -21.69 16.87
CA SER A 102 24.48 -20.88 15.66
C SER A 102 23.10 -20.43 15.18
N ARG A 103 22.95 -19.13 14.88
CA ARG A 103 21.73 -18.57 14.29
C ARG A 103 21.40 -19.19 12.93
N ILE A 104 22.43 -19.48 12.14
CA ILE A 104 22.33 -20.18 10.86
C ILE A 104 22.70 -21.64 11.12
N PRO A 105 21.81 -22.61 10.88
CA PRO A 105 22.15 -24.02 10.93
C PRO A 105 23.34 -24.29 10.02
N ALA A 106 24.32 -25.09 10.49
CA ALA A 106 25.42 -25.52 9.64
C ALA A 106 24.88 -26.46 8.54
N GLY A 107 24.51 -25.90 7.40
CA GLY A 107 24.05 -26.62 6.22
C GLY A 107 25.13 -26.65 5.14
N THR A 108 25.19 -27.74 4.37
CA THR A 108 25.93 -27.74 3.10
C THR A 108 25.26 -26.76 2.15
N PRO A 109 25.97 -25.76 1.59
CA PRO A 109 25.37 -24.84 0.63
C PRO A 109 24.73 -25.61 -0.53
N ALA A 110 23.50 -25.27 -0.88
CA ALA A 110 22.87 -25.80 -2.08
C ALA A 110 23.70 -25.40 -3.30
N LYS A 111 24.03 -26.36 -4.15
CA LYS A 111 24.66 -26.07 -5.46
C LYS A 111 23.58 -25.52 -6.38
N ILE A 112 23.43 -24.21 -6.38
CA ILE A 112 22.53 -23.51 -7.31
C ILE A 112 23.27 -23.35 -8.63
N GLN A 113 22.68 -23.84 -9.71
CA GLN A 113 23.14 -23.56 -11.07
C GLN A 113 22.02 -22.86 -11.82
N LEU A 114 22.31 -21.67 -12.34
CA LEU A 114 21.41 -20.99 -13.25
C LEU A 114 21.62 -21.56 -14.65
N VAL A 115 20.54 -22.02 -15.25
CA VAL A 115 20.52 -22.50 -16.64
C VAL A 115 19.65 -21.56 -17.48
N PRO A 116 20.09 -21.17 -18.69
CA PRO A 116 19.22 -20.45 -19.61
C PRO A 116 17.94 -21.24 -19.85
N LEU A 117 16.81 -20.54 -19.86
CA LEU A 117 15.52 -21.10 -20.17
C LEU A 117 15.16 -20.75 -21.62
N ASP A 118 14.87 -21.78 -22.42
CA ASP A 118 14.39 -21.58 -23.79
C ASP A 118 12.92 -21.14 -23.73
N LEU A 119 12.68 -19.88 -24.07
CA LEU A 119 11.34 -19.32 -24.19
C LEU A 119 10.74 -19.65 -25.56
N PRO A 120 9.41 -19.79 -25.67
CA PRO A 120 8.77 -20.00 -26.96
C PRO A 120 9.01 -18.77 -27.87
N PRO A 121 9.12 -18.94 -29.20
CA PRO A 121 9.50 -17.86 -30.12
C PRO A 121 8.64 -16.60 -30.03
N ASN A 122 7.33 -16.75 -29.82
CA ASN A 122 6.42 -15.62 -29.65
C ASN A 122 6.63 -14.83 -28.34
N LEU A 123 7.25 -15.45 -27.32
CA LEU A 123 7.76 -14.77 -26.14
C LEU A 123 9.12 -14.11 -26.40
N ALA A 124 10.00 -14.81 -27.12
CA ALA A 124 11.40 -14.42 -27.33
C ALA A 124 11.56 -13.31 -28.39
N ASP A 125 10.77 -13.34 -29.46
CA ASP A 125 10.91 -12.48 -30.64
C ASP A 125 10.01 -11.23 -30.59
N GLY A 126 9.30 -11.00 -29.48
CA GLY A 126 8.26 -9.96 -29.33
C GLY A 126 8.74 -8.51 -29.23
N GLY A 127 9.98 -8.20 -29.63
CA GLY A 127 10.56 -6.85 -29.51
C GLY A 127 11.07 -6.50 -28.11
N ALA A 128 11.36 -5.21 -27.88
CA ALA A 128 11.99 -4.72 -26.65
C ALA A 128 11.12 -4.99 -25.41
N VAL A 129 11.73 -5.61 -24.40
CA VAL A 129 11.14 -5.80 -23.07
C VAL A 129 11.57 -4.62 -22.19
N LEU A 130 10.58 -3.89 -21.65
CA LEU A 130 10.83 -2.76 -20.76
C LEU A 130 10.96 -3.23 -19.30
N ALA A 131 10.10 -4.17 -18.89
CA ALA A 131 10.13 -4.80 -17.58
C ALA A 131 9.48 -6.19 -17.63
N ALA A 132 9.83 -7.05 -16.68
CA ALA A 132 9.19 -8.35 -16.49
C ALA A 132 9.19 -8.75 -15.02
N ALA A 133 8.19 -9.54 -14.62
CA ALA A 133 8.05 -10.09 -13.27
C ALA A 133 7.45 -11.49 -13.33
N VAL A 134 7.65 -12.26 -12.26
CA VAL A 134 7.12 -13.61 -12.11
C VAL A 134 6.33 -13.67 -10.81
N THR A 135 5.05 -14.03 -10.89
CA THR A 135 4.12 -14.13 -9.76
C THR A 135 3.01 -15.11 -10.08
N ASP A 136 2.33 -15.66 -9.08
CA ASP A 136 1.13 -16.50 -9.28
C ASP A 136 -0.09 -15.59 -9.49
N PHE A 137 -0.23 -15.04 -10.69
CA PHE A 137 -1.17 -13.94 -10.99
C PHE A 137 -2.62 -14.43 -11.02
N ASP A 138 -2.85 -15.68 -11.44
CA ASP A 138 -4.16 -16.32 -11.41
C ASP A 138 -4.44 -17.16 -10.15
N LEU A 139 -3.49 -17.18 -9.21
CA LEU A 139 -3.56 -17.90 -7.92
C LEU A 139 -3.79 -19.41 -8.10
N ASP A 140 -3.25 -20.00 -9.16
CA ASP A 140 -3.32 -21.43 -9.46
C ASP A 140 -2.16 -22.27 -8.87
N GLN A 141 -1.30 -21.63 -8.09
CA GLN A 141 -0.06 -22.15 -7.49
C GLN A 141 1.08 -22.38 -8.49
N ARG A 142 0.95 -21.89 -9.73
CA ARG A 142 2.06 -21.86 -10.69
C ARG A 142 2.45 -20.41 -10.95
N PRO A 143 3.75 -20.12 -10.99
CA PRO A 143 4.20 -18.80 -11.35
C PRO A 143 3.87 -18.49 -12.82
N ASP A 144 3.28 -17.34 -13.05
CA ASP A 144 3.03 -16.72 -14.35
C ASP A 144 4.12 -15.71 -14.67
N LEU A 145 4.32 -15.46 -15.98
CA LEU A 145 5.26 -14.44 -16.45
C LEU A 145 4.50 -13.21 -16.94
N ILE A 146 4.82 -12.05 -16.38
CA ILE A 146 4.27 -10.76 -16.79
C ILE A 146 5.34 -10.00 -17.55
N ILE A 147 5.04 -9.54 -18.75
CA ILE A 147 5.97 -8.78 -19.60
C ILE A 147 5.35 -7.44 -20.00
N LEU A 148 6.08 -6.37 -19.73
CA LEU A 148 5.81 -5.03 -20.25
C LEU A 148 6.66 -4.77 -21.49
N ARG A 149 6.01 -4.36 -22.57
CA ARG A 149 6.60 -3.91 -23.83
C ARG A 149 6.02 -2.54 -24.22
N PRO A 150 6.65 -1.80 -25.16
CA PRO A 150 6.03 -0.60 -25.69
C PRO A 150 4.61 -0.90 -26.21
N GLY A 151 3.60 -0.20 -25.70
CA GLY A 151 2.21 -0.36 -26.12
C GLY A 151 1.40 -1.43 -25.40
N ARG A 152 2.03 -2.35 -24.63
CA ARG A 152 1.33 -3.55 -24.11
C ARG A 152 1.95 -4.14 -22.86
N LEU A 153 1.10 -4.56 -21.93
CA LEU A 153 1.43 -5.52 -20.88
C LEU A 153 0.68 -6.83 -21.12
N ALA A 154 1.36 -7.96 -20.93
CA ALA A 154 0.80 -9.29 -21.17
C ALA A 154 1.19 -10.26 -20.05
N VAL A 155 0.26 -11.12 -19.67
CA VAL A 155 0.44 -12.17 -18.65
C VAL A 155 0.40 -13.54 -19.32
N TYR A 156 1.45 -14.32 -19.14
CA TYR A 156 1.65 -15.64 -19.73
C TYR A 156 1.56 -16.71 -18.63
N PRO A 157 0.51 -17.56 -18.65
CA PRO A 157 0.27 -18.52 -17.60
C PRO A 157 1.41 -19.52 -17.41
N GLY A 158 1.65 -19.90 -16.16
CA GLY A 158 2.48 -21.03 -15.77
C GLY A 158 1.85 -22.35 -16.23
N GLN A 159 2.69 -23.25 -16.75
CA GLN A 159 2.27 -24.57 -17.23
C GLN A 159 2.71 -25.67 -16.26
N ALA A 160 1.91 -26.73 -16.18
CA ALA A 160 2.26 -27.90 -15.38
C ALA A 160 3.43 -28.66 -16.03
N ASP A 161 4.46 -28.93 -15.23
CA ASP A 161 5.57 -29.86 -15.49
C ASP A 161 6.47 -29.56 -16.73
N PRO A 162 7.35 -28.54 -16.65
CA PRO A 162 8.29 -28.21 -17.74
C PRO A 162 9.43 -29.22 -17.91
N VAL A 163 9.62 -30.13 -16.94
CA VAL A 163 10.82 -31.00 -16.86
C VAL A 163 10.55 -32.42 -17.38
N ALA A 164 9.29 -32.88 -17.42
CA ALA A 164 8.94 -34.23 -17.84
C ALA A 164 9.14 -34.51 -19.35
N GLU A 165 9.20 -33.47 -20.20
CA GLU A 165 9.30 -33.63 -21.68
C GLU A 165 10.40 -32.78 -22.33
N GLY A 166 11.59 -32.70 -21.73
CA GLY A 166 12.80 -32.36 -22.48
C GLY A 166 12.94 -30.90 -22.96
N GLY A 167 12.70 -29.92 -22.09
CA GLY A 167 13.10 -28.52 -22.32
C GLY A 167 12.01 -27.61 -22.86
N ALA A 168 10.74 -27.91 -22.59
CA ALA A 168 9.64 -26.98 -22.89
C ALA A 168 9.65 -25.79 -21.92
N SER A 169 9.22 -24.63 -22.41
CA SER A 169 9.03 -23.43 -21.58
C SER A 169 8.03 -23.70 -20.43
N PRO A 170 8.30 -23.22 -19.20
CA PRO A 170 7.36 -23.27 -18.09
C PRO A 170 6.17 -22.32 -18.27
N PHE A 171 6.22 -21.41 -19.25
CA PHE A 171 5.16 -20.46 -19.54
C PHE A 171 4.48 -20.77 -20.87
N ALA A 172 3.18 -20.55 -20.92
CA ALA A 172 2.39 -20.66 -22.13
C ALA A 172 2.89 -19.71 -23.22
N ALA A 173 2.78 -20.15 -24.47
CA ALA A 173 3.16 -19.35 -25.61
C ALA A 173 2.23 -18.14 -25.78
N GLU A 174 0.92 -18.33 -25.61
CA GLU A 174 -0.07 -17.25 -25.75
C GLU A 174 -0.41 -16.66 -24.38
N PRO A 175 -0.57 -15.33 -24.28
CA PRO A 175 -0.94 -14.69 -23.02
C PRO A 175 -2.42 -14.90 -22.71
N ALA A 176 -2.73 -15.09 -21.43
CA ALA A 176 -4.10 -15.15 -20.93
C ALA A 176 -4.71 -13.76 -20.75
N VAL A 177 -3.90 -12.78 -20.35
CA VAL A 177 -4.32 -11.39 -20.15
C VAL A 177 -3.46 -10.47 -21.00
N THR A 178 -4.08 -9.45 -21.57
CA THR A 178 -3.41 -8.41 -22.35
C THR A 178 -4.10 -7.09 -22.17
N VAL A 179 -3.32 -6.06 -21.90
CA VAL A 179 -3.80 -4.70 -21.72
C VAL A 179 -2.94 -3.74 -22.55
N GLU A 180 -3.59 -2.78 -23.20
CA GLU A 180 -2.90 -1.69 -23.89
C GLU A 180 -2.30 -0.71 -22.88
N VAL A 181 -1.02 -0.40 -23.08
CA VAL A 181 -0.26 0.51 -22.23
C VAL A 181 0.17 1.71 -23.07
N PRO A 182 -0.29 2.93 -22.75
CA PRO A 182 0.14 4.16 -23.42
C PRO A 182 1.66 4.35 -23.37
N GLU A 183 2.17 5.20 -24.25
CA GLU A 183 3.59 5.57 -24.22
C GLU A 183 3.98 6.25 -22.89
N GLY A 184 5.23 6.05 -22.46
CA GLY A 184 5.78 6.67 -21.25
C GLY A 184 5.56 5.89 -19.95
N PHE A 185 5.02 4.67 -20.00
CA PHE A 185 5.11 3.71 -18.90
C PHE A 185 6.20 2.68 -19.23
N GLU A 186 7.25 2.64 -18.41
CA GLU A 186 8.48 1.87 -18.69
C GLU A 186 8.75 0.80 -17.63
N HIS A 187 8.08 0.89 -16.49
CA HIS A 187 8.24 -0.01 -15.37
C HIS A 187 6.88 -0.41 -14.80
N PHE A 188 6.87 -1.48 -14.02
CA PHE A 188 5.73 -1.82 -13.17
C PHE A 188 6.15 -2.43 -11.84
N GLN A 189 5.25 -2.38 -10.87
CA GLN A 189 5.29 -3.17 -9.63
C GLN A 189 3.96 -3.90 -9.43
N LEU A 190 4.01 -4.91 -8.58
CA LEU A 190 2.88 -5.79 -8.26
C LEU A 190 2.61 -5.68 -6.77
N ALA A 191 1.36 -5.45 -6.41
CA ALA A 191 0.90 -5.46 -5.02
C ALA A 191 -0.63 -5.50 -4.98
N ASP A 192 -1.17 -6.10 -3.94
CA ASP A 192 -2.59 -6.04 -3.60
C ASP A 192 -2.91 -4.64 -3.03
N LEU A 193 -3.61 -3.80 -3.81
CA LEU A 193 -3.90 -2.40 -3.46
C LEU A 193 -5.30 -2.17 -2.88
N ASP A 194 -6.20 -3.13 -3.02
CA ASP A 194 -7.57 -3.01 -2.55
C ASP A 194 -7.96 -4.07 -1.50
N GLY A 195 -7.00 -4.91 -1.12
CA GLY A 195 -7.16 -5.93 -0.08
C GLY A 195 -8.22 -6.96 -0.46
N ASP A 196 -8.53 -7.08 -1.76
CA ASP A 196 -9.52 -8.02 -2.22
C ASP A 196 -8.96 -9.45 -2.26
N ALA A 197 -9.89 -10.38 -2.20
CA ALA A 197 -9.59 -11.79 -2.23
C ALA A 197 -10.65 -12.41 -3.12
N ASP A 198 -10.26 -12.94 -4.28
CA ASP A 198 -11.20 -13.61 -5.17
C ASP A 198 -11.88 -14.78 -4.41
N PRO A 199 -13.20 -14.68 -4.11
CA PRO A 199 -13.88 -15.67 -3.30
C PRO A 199 -13.93 -17.05 -3.98
N ALA A 200 -13.98 -17.09 -5.32
CA ALA A 200 -14.00 -18.33 -6.09
C ALA A 200 -12.65 -19.04 -6.02
N ILE A 201 -11.55 -18.29 -6.04
CA ILE A 201 -10.20 -18.83 -5.86
C ILE A 201 -10.03 -19.36 -4.43
N ARG A 202 -10.47 -18.59 -3.43
CA ARG A 202 -10.43 -19.00 -2.02
C ARG A 202 -11.25 -20.28 -1.77
N GLU A 203 -12.43 -20.41 -2.37
CA GLU A 203 -13.25 -21.62 -2.28
C GLU A 203 -12.57 -22.82 -2.95
N LYS A 204 -11.95 -22.62 -4.11
CA LYS A 204 -11.33 -23.68 -4.91
C LYS A 204 -10.01 -24.19 -4.33
N PHE A 205 -9.19 -23.32 -3.76
CA PHE A 205 -7.81 -23.63 -3.35
C PHE A 205 -7.55 -23.56 -1.83
N GLY A 206 -8.49 -23.03 -1.03
CA GLY A 206 -8.43 -23.07 0.44
C GLY A 206 -7.32 -22.22 1.09
N LEU A 207 -6.82 -21.20 0.39
CA LEU A 207 -5.69 -20.37 0.83
C LEU A 207 -6.09 -19.38 1.94
N CYS A 208 -5.21 -19.23 2.95
CA CYS A 208 -5.37 -18.28 4.06
C CYS A 208 -4.75 -16.89 3.80
N GLN A 209 -3.96 -16.75 2.74
CA GLN A 209 -3.41 -15.48 2.25
C GLN A 209 -3.64 -15.46 0.74
N SER A 210 -4.36 -14.45 0.27
CA SER A 210 -4.88 -14.34 -1.09
C SER A 210 -4.65 -12.93 -1.60
N ALA A 211 -3.43 -12.42 -1.43
CA ALA A 211 -3.09 -11.13 -2.00
C ALA A 211 -3.28 -11.25 -3.51
N ASP A 212 -4.27 -10.53 -4.05
CA ASP A 212 -4.55 -10.52 -5.47
C ASP A 212 -3.75 -9.36 -6.08
N GLU A 213 -2.63 -9.69 -6.72
CA GLU A 213 -1.67 -8.66 -7.10
C GLU A 213 -2.20 -7.77 -8.25
N ASP A 214 -2.38 -6.48 -7.96
CA ASP A 214 -2.65 -5.43 -8.92
C ASP A 214 -1.36 -4.94 -9.59
N VAL A 215 -1.51 -4.23 -10.71
CA VAL A 215 -0.39 -3.71 -11.49
C VAL A 215 -0.28 -2.19 -11.35
N ILE A 216 0.86 -1.73 -10.85
CA ILE A 216 1.25 -0.33 -10.78
C ILE A 216 2.24 -0.02 -11.89
N LEU A 217 1.77 0.57 -13.00
CA LEU A 217 2.62 1.06 -14.09
C LEU A 217 3.19 2.42 -13.73
N TYR A 218 4.48 2.64 -14.01
CA TYR A 218 5.10 3.96 -13.83
C TYR A 218 6.16 4.28 -14.88
N GLY A 219 6.44 5.58 -15.07
CA GLY A 219 7.45 6.07 -15.99
C GLY A 219 7.35 7.58 -16.24
N PRO A 220 7.91 8.08 -17.35
CA PRO A 220 7.77 9.47 -17.77
C PRO A 220 6.32 10.00 -17.83
N ALA A 221 5.35 9.14 -18.14
CA ALA A 221 3.93 9.49 -18.19
C ALA A 221 3.26 9.62 -16.81
N GLY A 222 3.93 9.23 -15.72
CA GLY A 222 3.39 9.25 -14.36
C GLY A 222 3.08 7.85 -13.84
N ILE A 223 1.93 7.68 -13.20
CA ILE A 223 1.48 6.41 -12.59
C ILE A 223 0.13 6.01 -13.18
N ARG A 224 -0.06 4.71 -13.42
CA ARG A 224 -1.35 4.12 -13.81
C ARG A 224 -1.55 2.83 -13.03
N LEU A 225 -2.73 2.69 -12.43
CA LEU A 225 -3.12 1.51 -11.67
C LEU A 225 -4.06 0.64 -12.50
N LEU A 226 -3.82 -0.66 -12.52
CA LEU A 226 -4.69 -1.66 -13.11
C LEU A 226 -5.02 -2.71 -12.06
N LYS A 227 -6.31 -2.89 -11.81
CA LYS A 227 -6.85 -3.88 -10.90
C LYS A 227 -6.84 -5.26 -11.55
N ASN A 228 -6.30 -6.26 -10.87
CA ASN A 228 -6.50 -7.66 -11.23
C ASN A 228 -7.88 -8.10 -10.73
N THR A 229 -8.72 -8.57 -11.65
CA THR A 229 -10.06 -9.02 -11.29
C THR A 229 -10.49 -10.20 -12.14
N THR A 230 -11.66 -10.73 -11.83
CA THR A 230 -12.21 -11.92 -12.46
C THR A 230 -13.56 -11.58 -13.07
N ASN A 231 -13.71 -11.80 -14.38
CA ASN A 231 -14.98 -11.60 -15.06
C ASN A 231 -16.00 -12.70 -14.79
N ASP A 232 -17.22 -12.55 -15.32
CA ASP A 232 -18.32 -13.51 -15.21
C ASP A 232 -17.97 -14.94 -15.67
N ALA A 233 -16.95 -15.09 -16.53
CA ALA A 233 -16.47 -16.40 -17.00
C ALA A 233 -15.37 -17.01 -16.11
N VAL A 234 -15.11 -16.41 -14.96
CA VAL A 234 -14.05 -16.79 -14.01
C VAL A 234 -12.67 -16.75 -14.68
N ARG A 235 -12.42 -15.72 -15.49
CA ARG A 235 -11.11 -15.47 -16.12
C ARG A 235 -10.54 -14.16 -15.61
N ARG A 236 -9.22 -14.15 -15.38
CA ARG A 236 -8.49 -12.95 -15.00
C ARG A 236 -8.59 -11.89 -16.08
N GLU A 237 -8.71 -10.65 -15.64
CA GLU A 237 -8.64 -9.46 -16.47
C GLU A 237 -8.01 -8.30 -15.69
N LEU A 238 -7.37 -7.40 -16.44
CA LEU A 238 -6.81 -6.17 -15.89
C LEU A 238 -7.68 -5.00 -16.31
N VAL A 239 -8.27 -4.31 -15.34
CA VAL A 239 -9.13 -3.14 -15.55
C VAL A 239 -8.51 -1.91 -14.89
N PRO A 240 -8.69 -0.69 -15.43
CA PRO A 240 -8.28 0.51 -14.70
C PRO A 240 -8.97 0.58 -13.33
N PHE A 241 -8.26 1.09 -12.32
CA PHE A 241 -8.94 1.53 -11.09
C PHE A 241 -9.89 2.68 -11.45
N GLU A 242 -11.18 2.49 -11.26
CA GLU A 242 -12.19 3.54 -11.43
C GLU A 242 -12.60 4.08 -10.04
N PRO A 243 -12.10 5.25 -9.63
CA PRO A 243 -12.63 5.88 -8.43
C PRO A 243 -14.08 6.31 -8.69
N ALA A 244 -14.97 6.01 -7.74
CA ALA A 244 -16.41 6.21 -7.92
C ALA A 244 -16.77 7.65 -8.31
N GLU A 245 -16.11 8.69 -7.74
CA GLU A 245 -16.45 10.11 -7.97
C GLU A 245 -15.28 11.11 -7.75
N GLU A 246 -14.01 10.68 -7.65
CA GLU A 246 -12.88 11.57 -7.29
C GLU A 246 -11.66 11.49 -8.24
N GLN A 247 -10.83 12.53 -8.23
CA GLN A 247 -9.45 12.45 -8.73
C GLN A 247 -8.67 11.40 -7.92
N THR A 248 -7.85 10.61 -8.61
CA THR A 248 -6.99 9.58 -8.01
C THR A 248 -5.91 10.17 -7.11
N GLY A 249 -5.58 11.46 -7.26
CA GLY A 249 -4.44 12.08 -6.58
C GLY A 249 -3.10 11.77 -7.23
N LEU A 250 -3.11 11.08 -8.39
CA LEU A 250 -1.94 10.69 -9.17
C LEU A 250 -1.74 11.55 -10.42
N GLU A 251 -2.71 12.40 -10.77
CA GLU A 251 -2.76 13.14 -12.03
C GLU A 251 -1.55 14.07 -12.24
N ASP A 252 -1.05 14.67 -11.16
CA ASP A 252 0.09 15.61 -11.20
C ASP A 252 1.43 14.94 -10.87
N ILE A 253 1.44 13.60 -10.71
CA ILE A 253 2.60 12.80 -10.33
C ILE A 253 3.31 12.30 -11.58
N SER A 254 4.09 13.18 -12.20
CA SER A 254 4.97 12.86 -13.32
C SER A 254 6.19 13.78 -13.39
N PRO A 255 7.30 13.34 -14.03
CA PRO A 255 7.61 11.96 -14.36
C PRO A 255 7.93 11.14 -13.10
N VAL A 256 7.87 9.81 -13.18
CA VAL A 256 8.27 8.90 -12.10
C VAL A 256 9.39 7.98 -12.58
N SER A 257 10.56 8.11 -11.97
CA SER A 257 11.75 7.28 -12.25
C SER A 257 11.90 6.11 -11.29
N GLN A 258 11.39 6.22 -10.06
CA GLN A 258 11.37 5.16 -9.05
C GLN A 258 10.08 5.25 -8.26
N LEU A 259 9.57 4.09 -7.84
CA LEU A 259 8.40 3.94 -7.01
C LEU A 259 8.71 2.89 -5.93
N ALA A 260 8.25 3.12 -4.71
CA ALA A 260 8.31 2.14 -3.63
C ALA A 260 6.95 2.06 -2.95
N LEU A 261 6.56 0.84 -2.60
CA LEU A 261 5.35 0.51 -1.86
C LEU A 261 5.72 0.28 -0.40
N LEU A 262 5.03 0.96 0.52
CA LEU A 262 5.16 0.72 1.95
C LEU A 262 4.02 1.40 2.70
N ASP A 263 3.57 0.79 3.79
CA ASP A 263 2.61 1.37 4.74
C ASP A 263 3.38 2.26 5.75
N PHE A 264 3.50 3.57 5.48
CA PHE A 264 4.31 4.47 6.35
C PHE A 264 3.52 5.05 7.51
N ASP A 265 2.19 5.11 7.42
CA ASP A 265 1.36 5.60 8.50
C ASP A 265 0.80 4.48 9.38
N HIS A 266 1.04 3.22 9.00
CA HIS A 266 0.66 2.01 9.71
C HIS A 266 -0.86 1.77 9.73
N ASP A 267 -1.58 2.17 8.69
CA ASP A 267 -3.03 1.96 8.60
C ASP A 267 -3.42 0.59 8.00
N GLY A 268 -2.45 -0.11 7.39
CA GLY A 268 -2.61 -1.41 6.76
C GLY A 268 -2.82 -1.38 5.26
N ASP A 269 -2.99 -0.20 4.65
CA ASP A 269 -3.03 0.00 3.21
C ASP A 269 -1.62 0.33 2.69
N LEU A 270 -1.29 -0.11 1.47
CA LEU A 270 0.02 0.20 0.89
C LEU A 270 0.07 1.63 0.32
N ASP A 271 0.93 2.47 0.87
CA ASP A 271 1.21 3.81 0.35
C ASP A 271 2.26 3.79 -0.78
N LEU A 272 2.34 4.90 -1.51
CA LEU A 272 3.36 5.10 -2.55
C LEU A 272 4.37 6.16 -2.15
N ILE A 273 5.65 5.84 -2.33
CA ILE A 273 6.74 6.81 -2.40
C ILE A 273 7.24 6.87 -3.83
N THR A 274 7.28 8.07 -4.39
CA THR A 274 7.72 8.28 -5.78
C THR A 274 8.93 9.19 -5.83
N VAL A 275 9.82 8.93 -6.78
CA VAL A 275 10.94 9.81 -7.11
C VAL A 275 10.91 10.11 -8.60
N GLY A 276 10.94 11.38 -8.96
CA GLY A 276 11.04 11.82 -10.35
C GLY A 276 10.89 13.33 -10.47
N GLY A 277 11.33 13.90 -11.60
CA GLY A 277 11.32 15.36 -11.80
C GLY A 277 12.11 16.15 -10.75
N GLY A 278 13.07 15.51 -10.07
CA GLY A 278 13.86 16.11 -8.99
C GLY A 278 13.12 16.25 -7.65
N ARG A 279 11.98 15.58 -7.46
CA ARG A 279 11.19 15.58 -6.21
C ARG A 279 10.95 14.17 -5.72
N THR A 280 10.81 14.05 -4.40
CA THR A 280 10.24 12.87 -3.73
C THR A 280 8.82 13.22 -3.30
N THR A 281 7.85 12.36 -3.60
CA THR A 281 6.45 12.55 -3.20
C THR A 281 5.98 11.38 -2.37
N LEU A 282 5.33 11.67 -1.23
CA LEU A 282 4.63 10.71 -0.40
C LEU A 282 3.13 10.77 -0.69
N LEU A 283 2.55 9.63 -1.00
CA LEU A 283 1.16 9.47 -1.40
C LEU A 283 0.51 8.44 -0.47
N ALA A 284 -0.26 8.91 0.50
CA ALA A 284 -0.99 8.04 1.42
C ALA A 284 -2.20 7.44 0.72
N SER A 285 -2.41 6.13 0.85
CA SER A 285 -3.55 5.43 0.26
C SER A 285 -4.87 5.85 0.93
N ARG A 286 -5.99 5.54 0.27
CA ARG A 286 -7.34 5.62 0.86
C ARG A 286 -8.09 4.29 0.76
N GLY A 287 -7.37 3.21 0.48
CA GLY A 287 -7.92 1.85 0.34
C GLY A 287 -8.86 1.63 -0.84
N ASN A 288 -8.89 2.55 -1.82
CA ASN A 288 -9.82 2.49 -2.96
C ASN A 288 -9.19 2.92 -4.29
N GLY A 289 -7.87 2.81 -4.41
CA GLY A 289 -7.12 3.27 -5.59
C GLY A 289 -6.99 4.79 -5.71
N THR A 290 -7.36 5.56 -4.69
CA THR A 290 -7.10 7.00 -4.60
C THR A 290 -6.06 7.31 -3.52
N PHE A 291 -5.33 8.40 -3.72
CA PHE A 291 -4.18 8.78 -2.89
C PHE A 291 -4.27 10.25 -2.47
N ALA A 292 -3.72 10.53 -1.29
CA ALA A 292 -3.51 11.88 -0.79
C ALA A 292 -2.02 12.23 -0.81
N ASN A 293 -1.65 13.32 -1.48
CA ASN A 293 -0.29 13.84 -1.36
C ASN A 293 -0.09 14.41 0.06
N VAL A 294 0.79 13.75 0.83
CA VAL A 294 1.11 14.11 2.20
C VAL A 294 2.54 14.63 2.34
N SER A 295 3.21 14.96 1.24
CA SER A 295 4.61 15.41 1.22
C SER A 295 4.85 16.63 2.11
N ASP A 296 3.92 17.59 2.12
CA ASP A 296 4.00 18.81 2.93
C ASP A 296 3.88 18.54 4.44
N ARG A 297 3.51 17.31 4.83
CA ARG A 297 3.41 16.86 6.22
C ARG A 297 4.68 16.15 6.70
N SER A 298 5.71 16.09 5.85
CA SER A 298 6.95 15.35 6.09
C SER A 298 8.17 16.24 5.95
N GLN A 299 9.27 15.83 6.60
CA GLN A 299 10.58 16.47 6.46
C GLN A 299 11.35 15.86 5.28
N LEU A 300 10.69 15.81 4.12
CA LEU A 300 11.35 15.34 2.90
C LEU A 300 12.48 16.29 2.54
N PRO A 301 13.56 15.77 1.96
CA PRO A 301 14.65 16.61 1.56
C PRO A 301 14.20 17.52 0.40
N PRO A 302 14.80 18.73 0.26
CA PRO A 302 14.36 19.71 -0.72
C PRO A 302 14.51 19.19 -2.15
N ALA A 303 13.66 19.69 -3.05
CA ALA A 303 13.73 19.34 -4.46
C ALA A 303 15.12 19.67 -5.06
N GLY A 304 15.55 18.85 -6.02
CA GLY A 304 16.80 19.05 -6.76
C GLY A 304 18.03 18.41 -6.15
N LEU A 305 17.88 17.48 -5.19
CA LEU A 305 18.96 16.57 -4.84
C LEU A 305 19.32 15.72 -6.05
N LYS A 306 20.53 15.95 -6.56
CA LYS A 306 21.14 15.20 -7.66
C LYS A 306 21.77 13.92 -7.16
#